data_AF-S7V7V6-F1
#
_entry.id   AF-S7V7V6-F1
#
_cell.length_a   1.000
_cell.length_b   1.000
_cell.length_c   1.000
_cell.angle_alpha   90.00
_cell.angle_beta   90.00
_cell.angle_gamma   90.00
#
_symmetry.space_group_name_H-M   'P 1'
#
loop_
_entity.id
_entity.type
_entity.pdbx_description
1 polymer ?
#
loop_
_entity_poly.entity_id
_entity_poly.type
_entity_poly.pdbx_seq_one_letter_code
_entity_poly.pdbx_strand_id
1 'polypeptide(L)' 'MSTGKDAIPRPIRILVGHSVIGEEFKVGKKTLIAWEDEGAPIVRDERNVARAEAAELWAWYRGRNHQSA' A
#
# COMPACT_ATOMS: atom_id res chain seq x y z
N MET A 1 17.03 26.38 20.23
CA MET A 1 16.51 26.29 18.85
C MET A 1 17.23 25.13 18.18
N SER A 2 16.66 23.91 18.23
CA SER A 2 17.25 22.77 17.52
C SER A 2 16.82 22.84 16.06
N THR A 3 17.83 22.90 15.20
CA THR A 3 17.74 22.90 13.74
C THR A 3 16.83 21.78 13.27
N GLY A 4 15.84 22.16 12.44
CA GLY A 4 15.07 21.20 11.68
C GLY A 4 16.04 20.31 10.92
N LYS A 5 16.06 19.02 11.26
CA LYS A 5 16.67 18.01 10.40
C LYS A 5 16.01 18.19 9.04
N ASP A 6 16.78 18.63 8.04
CA ASP A 6 16.38 18.60 6.65
C ASP A 6 15.85 17.20 6.35
N ALA A 7 14.52 17.07 6.31
CA ALA A 7 13.89 15.81 5.94
C ALA A 7 14.16 15.64 4.45
N ILE A 8 15.18 14.84 4.11
CA ILE A 8 15.46 14.47 2.72
C ILE A 8 14.18 13.82 2.19
N PRO A 9 13.49 14.42 1.20
CA PRO A 9 12.29 13.82 0.63
C PRO A 9 12.71 12.51 -0.01
N ARG A 10 12.25 11.39 0.57
CA ARG A 10 12.46 10.07 -0.02
C ARG A 10 11.48 9.91 -1.18
N PRO A 11 11.91 9.41 -2.34
CA PRO A 11 10.99 9.14 -3.44
C PRO A 11 9.90 8.17 -2.97
N ILE A 12 8.64 8.57 -3.17
CA ILE A 12 7.48 7.76 -2.84
C ILE A 12 7.29 6.73 -3.97
N ARG A 13 7.25 5.44 -3.61
CA ARG A 13 6.98 4.36 -4.57
C ARG A 13 5.49 4.05 -4.61
N ILE A 14 4.84 4.42 -5.72
CA ILE A 14 3.44 4.11 -5.97
C ILE A 14 3.33 2.85 -6.84
N LEU A 15 2.57 1.86 -6.37
CA LEU A 15 2.18 0.68 -7.14
C LEU A 15 0.89 0.99 -7.89
N VAL A 16 0.83 0.64 -9.18
CA VAL A 16 -0.31 0.97 -10.05
C VAL A 16 -0.86 -0.29 -10.70
N GLY A 17 -2.14 -0.55 -10.45
CA GLY A 17 -2.88 -1.70 -10.94
C GLY A 17 -2.78 -2.92 -10.04
N HIS A 18 -3.86 -3.72 -10.03
CA HIS A 18 -3.91 -4.96 -9.25
C HIS A 18 -2.82 -5.96 -9.61
N SER A 19 -2.34 -6.00 -10.86
CA SER A 19 -1.25 -6.92 -11.25
C SER A 19 0.03 -6.60 -10.50
N VAL A 20 0.47 -5.34 -10.54
CA VAL A 20 1.71 -4.87 -9.90
C VAL A 20 1.63 -5.03 -8.39
N ILE A 21 0.50 -4.65 -7.80
CA ILE A 21 0.27 -4.82 -6.36
C ILE A 21 0.27 -6.31 -5.99
N GLY A 22 -0.41 -7.15 -6.76
CA GLY A 22 -0.48 -8.59 -6.51
C GLY A 22 0.87 -9.28 -6.62
N GLU A 23 1.71 -8.87 -7.58
CA GLU A 23 3.07 -9.38 -7.75
C GLU A 23 4.01 -9.00 -6.60
N GLU A 24 3.88 -7.78 -6.07
CA GLU A 24 4.66 -7.29 -4.93
C GLU A 24 4.34 -8.10 -3.66
N PHE A 25 3.05 -8.36 -3.40
CA PHE A 25 2.58 -9.02 -2.18
C PHE A 25 2.34 -10.53 -2.35
N LYS A 26 2.59 -11.08 -3.54
CA LYS A 26 2.33 -12.49 -3.91
C LYS A 26 0.89 -12.94 -3.65
N VAL A 27 -0.08 -12.09 -4.00
CA VAL A 27 -1.51 -12.34 -3.82
C VAL A 27 -2.30 -12.15 -5.13
N GLY A 28 -3.41 -12.85 -5.26
CA GLY A 28 -4.31 -12.72 -6.42
C GLY A 28 -5.27 -11.54 -6.30
N LYS A 29 -5.90 -11.17 -7.42
CA LYS A 29 -6.87 -10.06 -7.52
C LYS A 29 -8.02 -10.17 -6.50
N LYS A 30 -8.54 -11.38 -6.25
CA LYS A 30 -9.63 -11.59 -5.27
C LYS A 30 -9.22 -11.16 -3.86
N THR A 31 -7.98 -11.47 -3.47
CA THR A 31 -7.43 -11.05 -2.17
C THR A 31 -7.28 -9.53 -2.10
N LEU A 32 -6.82 -8.88 -3.17
CA LEU A 32 -6.70 -7.42 -3.20
C LEU A 32 -8.05 -6.71 -3.11
N ILE A 33 -9.11 -7.26 -3.74
CA ILE A 33 -10.46 -6.72 -3.58
C ILE A 33 -10.92 -6.84 -2.12
N ALA A 34 -10.70 -7.99 -1.48
CA ALA A 34 -11.00 -8.13 -0.05
C ALA A 34 -10.18 -7.15 0.81
N TRP A 35 -8.93 -6.86 0.46
CA TRP A 35 -8.12 -5.86 1.15
C TRP A 35 -8.71 -4.45 1.03
N GLU A 36 -9.20 -4.08 -0.15
CA GLU A 36 -9.93 -2.81 -0.34
C GLU A 36 -11.18 -2.75 0.56
N ASP A 37 -11.97 -3.82 0.60
CA ASP A 37 -13.18 -3.90 1.44
C ASP A 37 -12.85 -3.82 2.95
N GLU A 38 -11.67 -4.30 3.35
CA GLU A 38 -11.14 -4.22 4.72
C GLU A 38 -10.47 -2.87 5.05
N GLY A 39 -10.41 -1.94 4.10
CA GLY A 39 -9.83 -0.61 4.30
C GLY A 39 -8.30 -0.56 4.16
N ALA A 40 -7.70 -1.44 3.37
CA ALA A 40 -6.31 -1.29 2.97
C ALA A 40 -6.08 0.06 2.25
N PRO A 41 -4.86 0.64 2.30
CA PRO A 41 -4.52 1.89 1.63
C PRO A 41 -4.34 1.68 0.10
N ILE A 42 -5.40 1.21 -0.54
CA ILE A 42 -5.54 1.01 -1.98
C ILE A 42 -6.67 1.92 -2.44
N VAL A 43 -6.33 2.94 -3.22
CA VAL A 43 -7.30 3.89 -3.78
C VAL A 43 -7.53 3.63 -5.25
N ARG A 44 -8.71 3.96 -5.76
CA ARG A 44 -9.02 3.91 -7.19
C ARG A 44 -8.92 5.30 -7.77
N ASP A 45 -8.18 5.43 -8.87
CA ASP A 45 -8.12 6.71 -9.60
C ASP A 45 -9.38 6.93 -10.47
N GLU A 46 -9.41 8.06 -11.18
CA GLU A 46 -10.50 8.44 -12.09
C GLU A 46 -10.80 7.40 -13.19
N ARG A 47 -9.84 6.53 -13.50
CA ARG A 47 -9.97 5.45 -14.50
C ARG A 47 -10.28 4.10 -13.85
N ASN A 48 -10.64 4.11 -12.57
CA ASN A 48 -10.89 2.93 -11.75
C ASN A 48 -9.66 2.00 -11.64
N VAL A 49 -8.45 2.55 -11.75
CA VAL A 49 -7.19 1.80 -11.58
C VAL A 49 -6.76 1.88 -10.11
N ALA A 50 -6.48 0.72 -9.52
CA ALA A 50 -5.97 0.63 -8.14
C ALA A 50 -4.57 1.27 -8.03
N ARG A 51 -4.35 2.07 -6.99
CA ARG A 51 -3.08 2.70 -6.65
C ARG A 51 -2.82 2.57 -5.16
N ALA A 52 -1.59 2.29 -4.78
CA ALA A 52 -1.20 2.21 -3.39
C ALA A 52 0.24 2.72 -3.21
N GLU A 53 0.50 3.44 -2.12
CA GLU A 53 1.86 3.66 -1.68
C GLU A 53 2.42 2.35 -1.12
N ALA A 54 3.56 1.90 -1.64
CA ALA A 54 4.13 0.61 -1.26
C ALA A 54 4.41 0.53 0.25
N ALA A 55 4.93 1.61 0.85
CA ALA A 55 5.27 1.63 2.27
C ALA A 55 4.05 1.52 3.18
N GLU A 56 2.98 2.25 2.88
CA GLU A 56 1.73 2.21 3.65
C GLU A 56 1.04 0.86 3.53
N LEU A 57 0.99 0.29 2.33
CA LEU A 57 0.38 -1.02 2.12
C LEU A 57 1.16 -2.14 2.81
N TRP A 58 2.50 -2.07 2.83
CA TRP A 58 3.34 -2.99 3.62
C TRP A 58 3.14 -2.82 5.13
N ALA A 59 2.93 -1.61 5.62
CA ALA A 59 2.63 -1.36 7.03
C ALA A 59 1.28 -1.98 7.43
N TRP A 60 0.24 -1.74 6.62
CA TRP A 60 -1.08 -2.35 6.81
C TRP A 60 -1.02 -3.88 6.76
N TYR A 61 -0.36 -4.44 5.74
CA TYR A 61 -0.23 -5.90 5.55
C TYR A 61 0.46 -6.58 6.74
N ARG A 62 1.55 -6.00 7.25
CA ARG A 62 2.25 -6.55 8.43
C ARG A 62 1.42 -6.44 9.70
N GLY A 63 0.70 -5.34 9.90
CA GLY A 63 -0.22 -5.17 11.04
C GLY A 63 -1.31 -6.22 11.06
N ARG A 64 -1.82 -6.59 9.87
CA ARG A 64 -2.83 -7.64 9.69
C ARG A 64 -2.32 -9.03 10.11
N ASN A 65 -1.08 -9.38 9.76
CA ASN A 65 -0.49 -10.67 10.12
C ASN A 65 -0.15 -10.80 11.62
N HIS A 66 0.03 -9.70 12.35
CA HIS A 66 0.29 -9.73 13.79
C HIS A 66 -0.98 -9.89 14.65
N GLN A 67 -2.18 -9.73 14.07
CA GLN A 67 -3.45 -9.96 14.78
C GLN A 67 -3.92 -11.41 14.74
N SER A 68 -3.29 -12.25 13.90
CA SER A 68 -3.64 -13.67 13.72
C SER A 68 -2.65 -14.63 14.41
N ALA A 69 -1.79 -14.12 15.30
CA ALA A 69 -0.79 -14.89 16.05
C ALA A 69 -1.14 -14.98 17.54
#